data_AF-A0A959WQ34-F1
#
_entry.id   AF-A0A959WQ34-F1
#
_cell.length_a   1.000
_cell.length_b   1.000
_cell.length_c   1.000
_cell.angle_alpha   90.00
_cell.angle_beta   90.00
_cell.angle_gamma   90.00
#
_symmetry.space_group_name_H-M   'P 1'
#
loop_
_entity.id
_entity.type
_entity.pdbx_description
1 polymer ?
#
loop_
_entity_poly.entity_id
_entity_poly.type
_entity_poly.pdbx_seq_one_letter_code
_entity_poly.pdbx_strand_id
1 'polypeptide(L)'
;MDIGDTSDSAGRRFAAALAAKDFGLIAGLLDPEVDFRGMTPGRSWEASGPGEVDAVLQQWFEPSDQIDELVEIEEGGVADRGRVGYRFRGHNDDGGFVVEQQAYFTERDGRIDWMRVLCSGFRPL
;
A
#
# COMPACT_ATOMS: atom_id res chain seq x y z
N MET A 1 11.36 2.34 26.33
CA MET A 1 10.59 2.59 25.11
C MET A 1 10.54 1.25 24.42
N ASP A 2 9.43 0.54 24.61
CA ASP A 2 9.25 -0.79 24.01
C ASP A 2 9.12 -0.59 22.50
N ILE A 3 10.11 -1.06 21.75
CA ILE A 3 10.00 -1.18 20.30
C ILE A 3 9.18 -2.45 20.12
N GLY A 4 7.85 -2.28 20.06
CA GLY A 4 6.91 -3.38 19.90
C GLY A 4 7.34 -4.29 18.75
N ASP A 5 7.24 -5.59 18.99
CA ASP A 5 7.57 -6.69 18.07
C ASP A 5 7.12 -6.38 16.63
N THR A 6 8.09 -6.09 15.76
CA THR A 6 7.94 -5.57 14.39
C THR A 6 7.55 -6.64 13.36
N SER A 7 6.94 -7.76 13.79
CA SER A 7 6.73 -8.91 12.90
C SER A 7 5.45 -8.86 12.06
N ASP A 8 4.46 -8.01 12.37
CA ASP A 8 3.13 -8.08 11.70
C ASP A 8 2.29 -6.78 11.73
N SER A 9 2.87 -5.61 11.45
CA SER A 9 2.09 -4.36 11.42
C SER A 9 1.01 -4.37 10.33
N ALA A 10 -0.07 -3.58 10.47
CA ALA A 10 -1.07 -3.46 9.41
C ALA A 10 -0.46 -2.92 8.09
N GLY A 11 0.53 -2.04 8.18
CA GLY A 11 1.28 -1.55 7.02
C GLY A 11 2.01 -2.66 6.27
N ARG A 12 2.69 -3.57 6.99
CA ARG A 12 3.33 -4.75 6.41
C ARG A 12 2.33 -5.69 5.75
N ARG A 13 1.23 -5.99 6.44
CA ARG A 13 0.16 -6.85 5.90
C ARG A 13 -0.47 -6.23 4.65
N PHE A 14 -0.67 -4.91 4.63
CA PHE A 14 -1.16 -4.19 3.46
C PHE A 14 -0.19 -4.30 2.27
N ALA A 15 1.10 -4.03 2.49
CA ALA A 15 2.12 -4.13 1.45
C ALA A 15 2.23 -5.54 0.87
N ALA A 16 2.19 -6.57 1.72
CA ALA A 16 2.21 -7.96 1.30
C ALA A 16 0.94 -8.37 0.54
N ALA A 17 -0.24 -7.95 1.00
CA ALA A 17 -1.50 -8.22 0.31
C ALA A 17 -1.55 -7.50 -1.06
N LEU A 18 -1.05 -6.26 -1.14
CA LEU A 18 -0.94 -5.53 -2.39
C LEU A 18 0.04 -6.17 -3.37
N ALA A 19 1.20 -6.66 -2.89
CA ALA A 19 2.13 -7.41 -3.71
C ALA A 19 1.49 -8.67 -4.32
N ALA A 20 0.62 -9.34 -3.56
CA ALA A 20 -0.13 -10.51 -4.01
C ALA A 20 -1.41 -10.16 -4.80
N LYS A 21 -1.74 -8.86 -4.95
CA LYS A 21 -3.04 -8.37 -5.43
C LYS A 21 -4.25 -9.03 -4.75
N ASP A 22 -4.12 -9.35 -3.47
CA ASP A 22 -5.19 -9.92 -2.67
C ASP A 22 -6.09 -8.81 -2.11
N PHE A 23 -6.99 -8.32 -2.96
CA PHE A 23 -7.92 -7.25 -2.62
C PHE A 23 -8.90 -7.64 -1.50
N GLY A 24 -9.17 -8.95 -1.32
CA GLY A 24 -9.98 -9.44 -0.22
C GLY A 24 -9.28 -9.25 1.13
N LEU A 25 -7.99 -9.59 1.20
CA LEU A 25 -7.17 -9.32 2.38
C LEU A 25 -7.00 -7.83 2.62
N ILE A 26 -6.76 -7.03 1.57
CA ILE A 26 -6.67 -5.57 1.70
C ILE A 26 -7.96 -5.03 2.30
N ALA A 27 -9.14 -5.37 1.75
CA ALA A 27 -10.41 -4.92 2.29
C ALA A 27 -10.61 -5.34 3.76
N GLY A 28 -10.13 -6.53 4.13
CA GLY A 28 -10.13 -7.03 5.50
C GLY A 28 -9.22 -6.26 6.47
N LEU A 29 -8.21 -5.54 5.98
CA LEU A 29 -7.30 -4.71 6.78
C LEU A 29 -7.81 -3.29 6.99
N LEU A 30 -8.77 -2.84 6.17
CA LEU A 30 -9.27 -1.47 6.20
C LEU A 30 -10.46 -1.35 7.16
N ASP A 31 -10.55 -0.20 7.82
CA ASP A 31 -11.73 0.21 8.57
C ASP A 31 -12.87 0.52 7.57
N PRO A 32 -14.14 0.22 7.88
CA PRO A 32 -15.28 0.57 7.03
C PRO A 32 -15.36 2.05 6.63
N GLU A 33 -14.81 2.93 7.47
CA GLU A 33 -14.76 4.39 7.27
C GLU A 33 -13.35 4.89 6.96
N VAL A 34 -12.46 4.04 6.42
CA VAL A 34 -11.07 4.45 6.15
C VAL A 34 -10.99 5.71 5.28
N ASP A 35 -10.25 6.71 5.74
CA ASP A 35 -9.90 7.91 4.95
C ASP A 35 -8.58 7.65 4.22
N PHE A 36 -8.67 7.29 2.95
CA PHE A 36 -7.52 7.00 2.10
C PHE A 36 -7.23 8.15 1.15
N ARG A 37 -5.96 8.54 1.06
CA ARG A 37 -5.47 9.36 -0.06
C ARG A 37 -4.16 8.83 -0.60
N GLY A 38 -4.01 8.94 -1.89
CA GLY A 38 -2.81 8.52 -2.58
C GLY A 38 -2.36 9.52 -3.64
N MET A 39 -1.08 9.48 -4.00
CA MET A 39 -0.57 10.24 -5.14
C MET A 39 0.33 9.33 -5.97
N THR A 40 -0.05 9.13 -7.23
CA THR A 40 0.82 8.60 -8.28
C THR A 40 1.38 9.77 -9.09
N PRO A 41 2.41 9.57 -9.93
CA PRO A 41 2.91 10.66 -10.76
C PRO A 41 1.80 11.32 -11.58
N GLY A 42 1.57 12.61 -11.34
CA GLY A 42 0.60 13.41 -12.06
C GLY A 42 -0.87 13.25 -11.65
N ARG A 43 -1.21 12.43 -10.63
CA ARG A 43 -2.59 12.26 -10.18
C ARG A 43 -2.72 12.02 -8.68
N SER A 44 -3.62 12.78 -8.05
CA SER A 44 -4.08 12.55 -6.68
C SER A 44 -5.33 11.68 -6.68
N TRP A 45 -5.47 10.88 -5.62
CA TRP A 45 -6.53 9.92 -5.41
C TRP A 45 -7.10 10.10 -4.01
N GLU A 46 -8.42 10.02 -3.91
CA GLU A 46 -9.15 10.04 -2.65
C GLU A 46 -10.15 8.89 -2.69
N ALA A 47 -10.29 8.20 -1.57
CA ALA A 47 -11.22 7.09 -1.41
C ALA A 47 -11.69 7.02 0.05
N SER A 48 -12.96 6.69 0.25
CA SER A 48 -13.55 6.44 1.55
C SER A 48 -14.07 5.01 1.62
N GLY A 49 -13.61 4.27 2.63
CA GLY A 49 -14.01 2.89 2.85
C GLY A 49 -13.35 1.88 1.90
N PRO A 50 -13.44 0.58 2.21
CA PRO A 50 -12.64 -0.46 1.54
C PRO A 50 -12.91 -0.61 0.03
N GLY A 51 -14.16 -0.45 -0.41
CA GLY A 51 -14.54 -0.64 -1.81
C GLY A 51 -13.99 0.44 -2.74
N GLU A 52 -13.94 1.69 -2.29
CA GLU A 52 -13.33 2.77 -3.09
C GLU A 52 -11.81 2.66 -3.11
N VAL A 53 -11.20 2.21 -2.01
CA VAL A 53 -9.75 1.95 -1.96
C VAL A 53 -9.38 0.85 -2.94
N ASP A 54 -10.13 -0.25 -2.98
CA ASP A 54 -9.95 -1.33 -3.96
C ASP A 54 -10.01 -0.79 -5.41
N ALA A 55 -11.01 0.01 -5.74
CA ALA A 55 -11.15 0.63 -7.06
C ALA A 55 -9.99 1.57 -7.43
N VAL A 56 -9.36 2.23 -6.44
CA VAL A 56 -8.15 3.04 -6.64
C VAL A 56 -6.94 2.15 -6.89
N LEU A 57 -6.74 1.10 -6.08
CA LEU A 57 -5.58 0.21 -6.20
C LEU A 57 -5.60 -0.59 -7.51
N GLN A 58 -6.78 -1.01 -7.99
CA GLN A 58 -6.93 -1.64 -9.30
C GLN A 58 -6.59 -0.69 -10.47
N GLN A 59 -6.72 0.63 -10.29
CA GLN A 59 -6.25 1.61 -11.27
C GLN A 59 -4.75 1.90 -11.17
N TRP A 60 -4.13 1.65 -10.01
CA TRP A 60 -2.68 1.78 -9.86
C TRP A 60 -1.93 0.58 -10.40
N PHE A 61 -2.54 -0.60 -10.31
CA PHE A 61 -1.99 -1.87 -10.76
C PHE A 61 -3.05 -2.61 -11.57
N GLU A 62 -3.12 -2.28 -12.86
CA GLU A 62 -4.09 -2.85 -13.78
C GLU A 62 -3.92 -4.37 -13.87
N PRO A 63 -4.93 -5.13 -14.34
CA PRO A 63 -4.82 -6.58 -14.48
C PRO A 63 -3.61 -7.05 -15.30
N SER A 64 -3.15 -6.23 -16.26
CA SER A 64 -1.94 -6.44 -17.07
C SER A 64 -0.64 -6.28 -16.30
N ASP A 65 -0.60 -5.49 -15.22
CA ASP A 65 0.61 -5.27 -14.42
C ASP A 65 0.85 -6.44 -13.47
N GLN A 66 1.80 -7.31 -13.77
CA GLN A 66 2.17 -8.40 -12.87
C GLN A 66 3.16 -7.90 -11.82
N ILE A 67 2.90 -8.20 -10.55
CA ILE A 67 3.87 -8.00 -9.47
C ILE A 67 4.56 -9.33 -9.23
N ASP A 68 5.85 -9.38 -9.52
CA ASP A 68 6.66 -10.60 -9.41
C ASP A 68 7.20 -10.78 -7.99
N GLU A 69 7.52 -9.67 -7.31
CA GLU A 69 8.24 -9.70 -6.04
C GLU A 69 8.04 -8.44 -5.19
N LEU A 70 7.81 -8.64 -3.89
CA LEU A 70 8.04 -7.61 -2.85
C LEU A 70 9.54 -7.60 -2.52
N VAL A 71 10.27 -6.67 -3.13
CA VAL A 71 11.74 -6.57 -3.10
C VAL A 71 12.24 -6.08 -1.74
N GLU A 72 11.56 -5.08 -1.19
CA GLU A 72 11.96 -4.44 0.06
C GLU A 72 10.74 -3.95 0.81
N ILE A 73 10.83 -4.03 2.14
CA ILE A 73 9.87 -3.40 3.04
C ILE A 73 10.60 -2.79 4.22
N GLU A 74 10.28 -1.54 4.53
CA GLU A 74 10.79 -0.79 5.67
C GLU A 74 9.63 -0.29 6.52
N GLU A 75 9.64 -0.62 7.80
CA GLU A 75 8.62 -0.20 8.77
C GLU A 75 9.20 0.85 9.71
N GLY A 76 8.33 1.72 10.22
CA GLY A 76 8.70 2.73 11.20
C GLY A 76 7.46 3.39 11.80
N GLY A 77 7.67 4.46 12.55
CA GLY A 77 6.56 5.23 13.08
C GLY A 77 7.00 6.60 13.56
N VAL A 78 6.03 7.50 13.66
CA VAL A 78 6.16 8.87 14.19
C VAL A 78 5.00 9.11 15.13
N ALA A 79 5.27 9.03 16.44
CA ALA A 79 4.25 9.14 17.49
C ALA A 79 3.07 8.16 17.26
N ASP A 80 1.88 8.69 16.96
CA ASP A 80 0.65 7.93 16.71
C ASP A 80 0.55 7.35 15.28
N ARG A 81 1.51 7.65 14.40
CA ARG A 81 1.49 7.22 13.00
C ARG A 81 2.43 6.06 12.73
N GLY A 82 1.90 4.99 12.15
CA GLY A 82 2.69 3.97 11.49
C GLY A 82 3.25 4.49 10.16
N ARG A 83 4.41 4.01 9.76
CA ARG A 83 5.04 4.26 8.45
C ARG A 83 5.43 2.93 7.83
N VAL A 84 5.09 2.74 6.56
CA VAL A 84 5.59 1.62 5.76
C VAL A 84 6.07 2.13 4.40
N GLY A 85 7.30 1.79 4.05
CA GLY A 85 7.84 1.93 2.70
C GLY A 85 7.99 0.54 2.09
N TYR A 86 7.60 0.35 0.83
CA TYR A 86 7.76 -0.93 0.16
C TYR A 86 8.03 -0.78 -1.33
N ARG A 87 8.76 -1.74 -1.88
CA ARG A 87 9.17 -1.76 -3.28
C ARG A 87 8.75 -3.05 -3.95
N PHE A 88 8.09 -2.92 -5.09
CA PHE A 88 7.74 -4.04 -5.95
C PHE A 88 8.63 -4.09 -7.18
N ARG A 89 8.91 -5.30 -7.64
CA ARG A 89 9.37 -5.59 -9.00
C ARG A 89 8.23 -6.27 -9.74
N GLY A 90 8.04 -5.90 -10.99
CA GLY A 90 6.97 -6.46 -11.81
C GLY A 90 7.26 -6.32 -13.30
N HIS A 91 6.29 -6.70 -14.11
CA HIS A 91 6.33 -6.53 -15.55
C HIS A 91 4.94 -6.30 -16.15
N ASN A 92 4.90 -5.64 -17.29
CA ASN A 92 3.71 -5.49 -18.13
C ASN A 92 4.13 -5.46 -19.62
N ASP A 93 3.22 -5.08 -20.51
CA ASP A 93 3.46 -5.04 -21.96
C ASP A 93 4.59 -4.06 -22.37
N ASP A 94 4.91 -3.07 -21.53
CA ASP A 94 6.00 -2.11 -21.76
C ASP A 94 7.36 -2.62 -21.23
N GLY A 95 7.38 -3.76 -20.53
CA GLY A 95 8.57 -4.42 -20.00
C GLY A 95 8.60 -4.53 -18.47
N GLY A 96 9.79 -4.80 -17.94
CA GLY A 96 10.02 -4.88 -16.50
C GLY A 96 10.02 -3.52 -15.83
N PHE A 97 9.52 -3.45 -14.59
CA PHE A 97 9.48 -2.23 -13.80
C PHE A 97 9.82 -2.46 -12.33
N VAL A 98 10.20 -1.37 -11.67
CA VAL A 98 10.21 -1.23 -10.22
C VAL A 98 9.31 -0.08 -9.82
N VAL A 99 8.59 -0.24 -8.71
CA VAL A 99 7.77 0.82 -8.13
C VAL A 99 7.92 0.83 -6.62
N GLU A 100 8.07 2.01 -6.06
CA GLU A 100 8.14 2.21 -4.62
C GLU A 100 6.94 3.03 -4.15
N GLN A 101 6.37 2.63 -3.02
CA GLN A 101 5.37 3.40 -2.32
C GLN A 101 5.81 3.66 -0.88
N GLN A 102 5.53 4.86 -0.40
CA GLN A 102 5.77 5.29 0.96
C GLN A 102 4.43 5.70 1.57
N ALA A 103 4.09 5.13 2.72
CA ALA A 103 2.80 5.34 3.36
C ALA A 103 2.91 5.67 4.85
N TYR A 104 2.03 6.56 5.31
CA TYR A 104 1.71 6.74 6.72
C TYR A 104 0.28 6.29 6.99
N PHE A 105 0.03 5.73 8.17
CA PHE A 105 -1.28 5.22 8.55
C PHE A 105 -1.57 5.31 10.06
N THR A 106 -2.84 5.22 10.43
CA THR A 106 -3.30 4.90 11.81
C THR A 106 -4.11 3.63 11.82
N GLU A 107 -4.20 3.02 13.00
CA GLU A 107 -5.06 1.88 13.25
C GLU A 107 -6.10 2.18 14.34
N ARG A 108 -7.32 1.72 14.09
CA ARG A 108 -8.44 1.67 15.05
C ARG A 108 -8.98 0.25 15.06
N ASP A 109 -9.05 -0.35 16.24
CA ASP A 109 -9.53 -1.73 16.42
C ASP A 109 -8.81 -2.76 15.52
N GLY A 110 -7.51 -2.55 15.29
CA GLY A 110 -6.64 -3.42 14.47
C GLY A 110 -6.84 -3.29 12.95
N ARG A 111 -7.54 -2.24 12.50
CA ARG A 111 -7.79 -1.92 11.09
C ARG A 111 -7.26 -0.53 10.75
N ILE A 112 -6.83 -0.34 9.51
CA ILE A 112 -6.33 0.95 9.02
C ILE A 112 -7.53 1.90 8.85
N ASP A 113 -7.59 2.97 9.66
CA ASP A 113 -8.65 3.99 9.60
C ASP A 113 -8.27 5.23 8.77
N TRP A 114 -6.99 5.40 8.49
CA TRP A 114 -6.46 6.53 7.73
C TRP A 114 -5.17 6.11 7.07
N MET A 115 -4.99 6.47 5.81
CA MET A 115 -3.77 6.16 5.07
C MET A 115 -3.43 7.25 4.06
N ARG A 116 -2.15 7.59 3.96
CA ARG A 116 -1.59 8.50 2.95
C ARG A 116 -0.45 7.80 2.23
N VAL A 117 -0.56 7.66 0.91
CA VAL A 117 0.42 6.92 0.10
C VAL A 117 1.01 7.81 -0.99
N LEU A 118 2.33 7.79 -1.15
CA LEU A 118 3.03 8.41 -2.27
C LEU A 118 3.72 7.33 -3.09
N CYS A 119 3.57 7.37 -4.41
CA CYS A 119 4.10 6.39 -5.35
C CYS A 119 5.16 7.03 -6.27
N SER A 120 6.27 6.33 -6.50
CA SER A 120 7.28 6.72 -7.49
C SER A 120 6.78 6.65 -8.94
N GLY A 121 5.68 5.92 -9.16
CA GLY A 121 5.28 5.38 -10.45
C GLY A 121 6.21 4.27 -10.93
N PHE A 122 5.82 3.59 -12.01
CA PHE A 122 6.63 2.53 -12.61
C PHE A 122 7.92 3.12 -13.17
N ARG A 123 9.07 2.65 -12.69
CA ARG A 123 10.40 2.99 -13.19
C ARG A 123 10.89 1.81 -14.03
N PRO A 124 11.19 2.02 -15.32
CA PRO A 124 11.68 0.94 -16.19
C PRO A 124 12.96 0.31 -15.65
N LEU A 125 13.10 -1.01 -15.85
CA LEU A 125 14.31 -1.79 -15.55
C LEU A 125 15.22 -1.97 -16.77
#